data_AF-A0A847YVE3-F1
#
_entry.id   AF-A0A847YVE3-F1
#
_cell.length_a   1.000
_cell.length_b   1.000
_cell.length_c   1.000
_cell.angle_alpha   90.00
_cell.angle_beta   90.00
_cell.angle_gamma   90.00
#
_symmetry.space_group_name_H-M   'P 1'
#
loop_
_entity.id
_entity.type
_entity.pdbx_description
1 polymer ?
#
loop_
_entity_poly.entity_id
_entity_poly.type
_entity_poly.pdbx_seq_one_letter_code
_entity_poly.pdbx_strand_id
1 'polypeptide(L)'
;GNSMIYSTVLTEIYNTQLNPTISYLHEPSERRYSLALDLSEIFKPILMDRLIFYLVNKKMLQEKDFEQDLNYCLLNDQGRKTFIKEYDERLKKTIKHRELNRKVSYRRLIRLESYKLIKHLLVTKEYKPFVMWW
;
A
#
# COMPACT_ATOMS: atom_id res chain seq x y z
N GLY A 1 6.78 -5.70 5.51
CA GLY A 1 5.37 -5.33 5.27
C GLY A 1 5.22 -3.87 4.88
N ASN A 2 5.06 -2.98 5.87
CA ASN A 2 4.79 -1.55 5.65
C ASN A 2 5.76 -0.87 4.67
N SER A 3 7.07 -1.17 4.75
CA SER A 3 8.09 -0.69 3.81
C SER A 3 7.73 -0.94 2.34
N MET A 4 7.11 -2.08 2.02
CA MET A 4 6.71 -2.40 0.65
C MET A 4 5.48 -1.63 0.20
N ILE A 5 4.51 -1.37 1.08
CA ILE A 5 3.38 -0.48 0.77
C ILE A 5 3.90 0.93 0.51
N TYR A 6 4.76 1.46 1.39
CA TYR A 6 5.33 2.78 1.19
C TYR A 6 6.04 2.90 -0.16
N SER A 7 6.87 1.92 -0.53
CA SER A 7 7.53 1.87 -1.84
C SER A 7 6.54 1.78 -3.01
N THR A 8 5.48 0.99 -2.87
CA THR A 8 4.43 0.86 -3.90
C THR A 8 3.68 2.17 -4.07
N VAL A 9 3.27 2.81 -2.98
CA VAL A 9 2.56 4.10 -3.00
C VAL A 9 3.45 5.19 -3.58
N LEU A 10 4.72 5.26 -3.17
CA LEU A 10 5.68 6.19 -3.75
C LEU A 10 5.83 5.99 -5.26
N THR A 11 5.96 4.75 -5.71
CA THR A 11 6.04 4.43 -7.15
C THR A 11 4.79 4.92 -7.89
N GLU A 12 3.60 4.73 -7.33
CA GLU A 12 2.37 5.21 -7.95
C GLU A 12 2.22 6.74 -7.91
N ILE A 13 2.74 7.43 -6.88
CA ILE A 13 2.83 8.89 -6.84
C ILE A 13 3.72 9.42 -7.97
N TYR A 14 4.88 8.79 -8.22
CA TYR A 14 5.79 9.16 -9.32
C TYR A 14 5.16 8.98 -10.72
N ASN A 15 4.07 8.22 -10.84
CA ASN A 15 3.28 8.12 -12.07
C ASN A 15 2.22 9.24 -12.17
N THR A 16 2.32 10.28 -11.36
CA THR A 16 1.44 11.45 -11.32
C THR A 16 2.26 12.75 -11.22
N GLN A 17 1.59 13.89 -11.20
CA GLN A 17 2.21 15.21 -11.05
C GLN A 17 2.38 15.65 -9.59
N LEU A 18 2.02 14.81 -8.61
CA LEU A 18 2.16 15.13 -7.20
C LEU A 18 3.64 15.16 -6.79
N ASN A 19 4.01 16.14 -5.98
CA ASN A 19 5.31 16.13 -5.31
C ASN A 19 5.25 15.21 -4.07
N PRO A 20 6.03 14.13 -4.01
CA PRO A 20 5.97 13.18 -2.90
C PRO A 20 6.46 13.73 -1.54
N THR A 21 7.11 14.91 -1.50
CA THR A 21 7.59 15.52 -0.24
C THR A 21 6.52 16.33 0.49
N ILE A 22 5.42 16.69 -0.18
CA ILE A 22 4.35 17.53 0.37
C ILE A 22 3.26 16.63 0.95
N SER A 23 3.22 16.50 2.28
CA SER A 23 2.20 15.77 3.04
C SER A 23 1.30 16.70 3.85
N TYR A 24 0.26 16.14 4.44
CA TYR A 24 -0.75 16.84 5.23
C TYR A 24 -0.93 16.23 6.63
N LEU A 25 -0.75 14.91 6.79
CA LEU A 25 -0.83 14.24 8.09
C LEU A 25 0.56 14.10 8.72
N HIS A 26 1.53 13.54 7.99
CA HIS A 26 2.91 13.47 8.44
C HIS A 26 3.62 14.80 8.19
N GLU A 27 4.59 15.15 9.02
CA GLU A 27 5.39 16.37 8.84
C GLU A 27 6.13 16.34 7.48
N PRO A 28 5.94 17.35 6.62
CA PRO A 28 6.66 17.46 5.36
C PRO A 28 8.16 17.60 5.58
N SER A 29 8.96 16.96 4.74
CA SER A 29 10.41 17.11 4.78
C SER A 29 11.00 16.94 3.38
N GLU A 30 11.91 17.81 2.98
CA GLU A 30 12.58 17.71 1.67
C GLU A 30 13.42 16.43 1.51
N ARG A 31 13.80 15.80 2.63
CA ARG A 31 14.59 14.56 2.65
C ARG A 31 13.74 13.30 2.74
N ARG A 32 12.40 13.41 2.76
CA ARG A 32 11.48 12.28 2.94
C ARG A 32 10.27 12.39 2.02
N TYR A 33 9.83 11.26 1.51
CA TYR A 33 8.61 11.15 0.72
C TYR A 33 7.36 11.06 1.62
N SER A 34 7.10 12.11 2.40
CA SER A 34 6.06 12.10 3.44
C SER A 34 4.65 11.88 2.88
N LEU A 35 4.35 12.30 1.64
CA LEU A 35 3.04 12.06 1.03
C LEU A 35 2.75 10.57 0.82
N ALA A 36 3.79 9.77 0.57
CA ALA A 36 3.64 8.34 0.46
C ALA A 36 3.23 7.71 1.79
N LEU A 37 3.64 8.29 2.93
CA LEU A 37 3.21 7.84 4.26
C LEU A 37 1.70 8.09 4.44
N ASP A 38 1.24 9.31 4.15
CA ASP A 38 -0.16 9.71 4.25
C ASP A 38 -1.08 8.79 3.43
N LEU A 39 -0.77 8.61 2.14
CA LEU A 39 -1.59 7.77 1.26
C LEU A 39 -1.50 6.29 1.65
N SER A 40 -0.38 5.84 2.21
CA SER A 40 -0.21 4.44 2.63
C SER A 40 -1.13 4.05 3.79
N GLU A 41 -1.52 4.99 4.66
CA GLU A 41 -2.42 4.69 5.78
C GLU A 41 -3.74 4.05 5.31
N ILE A 42 -4.27 4.51 4.18
CA ILE A 42 -5.51 4.00 3.59
C ILE A 42 -5.36 2.53 3.14
N PHE A 43 -4.17 2.16 2.65
CA PHE A 43 -3.95 0.86 2.03
C PHE A 43 -3.37 -0.19 2.97
N LYS A 44 -2.79 0.19 4.12
CA LYS A 44 -2.27 -0.74 5.14
C LYS A 44 -3.31 -1.79 5.56
N PRO A 45 -4.53 -1.44 6.02
CA PRO A 45 -5.51 -2.46 6.43
C PRO A 45 -6.02 -3.31 5.26
N ILE A 46 -6.03 -2.76 4.05
CA ILE A 46 -6.61 -3.40 2.87
C ILE A 46 -5.62 -4.40 2.23
N LEU A 47 -4.34 -4.03 2.21
CA LEU A 47 -3.28 -4.81 1.57
C LEU A 47 -2.41 -5.53 2.58
N MET A 48 -1.87 -4.84 3.58
CA MET A 48 -0.87 -5.40 4.51
C MET A 48 -1.52 -6.33 5.53
N ASP A 49 -2.46 -5.82 6.31
CA ASP A 49 -2.98 -6.57 7.46
C ASP A 49 -3.71 -7.82 6.98
N ARG A 50 -4.52 -7.68 5.93
CA ARG A 50 -5.17 -8.80 5.24
C ARG A 50 -4.17 -9.81 4.66
N LEU A 51 -3.04 -9.36 4.13
CA LEU A 51 -2.00 -10.26 3.64
C LEU A 51 -1.37 -11.03 4.79
N ILE A 52 -1.03 -10.36 5.90
CA ILE A 52 -0.44 -11.01 7.07
C ILE A 52 -1.38 -12.09 7.61
N PHE A 53 -2.66 -11.76 7.85
CA PHE A 53 -3.63 -12.75 8.30
C PHE A 53 -3.82 -13.89 7.29
N TYR A 54 -3.83 -13.60 5.99
CA TYR A 54 -3.89 -14.63 4.97
C TYR A 54 -2.69 -15.60 5.04
N LEU A 55 -1.47 -15.08 5.14
CA LEU A 55 -0.23 -15.87 5.18
C LEU A 55 -0.19 -16.77 6.43
N VAL A 56 -0.53 -16.21 7.59
CA VAL A 56 -0.56 -16.94 8.87
C VAL A 56 -1.68 -17.99 8.89
N ASN A 57 -2.91 -17.60 8.53
CA ASN A 57 -4.06 -18.52 8.57
C ASN A 57 -3.93 -19.68 7.57
N LYS A 58 -3.23 -19.46 6.45
CA LYS A 58 -2.93 -20.51 5.47
C LYS A 58 -1.63 -21.26 5.77
N LYS A 59 -0.97 -20.99 6.90
CA LYS A 59 0.31 -21.59 7.31
C LYS A 59 1.42 -21.45 6.25
N MET A 60 1.34 -20.39 5.45
CA MET A 60 2.35 -20.06 4.42
C MET A 60 3.60 -19.43 5.03
N LEU A 61 3.44 -18.76 6.17
CA LEU A 61 4.52 -18.34 7.05
C LEU A 61 4.28 -18.98 8.42
N GLN A 62 5.30 -19.62 8.95
CA GLN A 62 5.34 -20.29 10.25
C GLN A 62 6.61 -19.89 10.99
N GLU A 63 6.77 -20.29 12.25
CA GLU A 63 7.94 -19.94 13.08
C GLU A 63 9.28 -20.26 12.40
N LYS A 64 9.36 -21.37 11.66
CA LYS A 64 10.55 -21.77 10.88
C LYS A 64 10.96 -20.79 9.76
N ASP A 65 10.07 -19.89 9.35
CA ASP A 65 10.32 -18.88 8.31
C ASP A 65 10.90 -17.59 8.90
N PHE A 66 11.19 -17.58 10.20
CA PHE A 66 11.78 -16.47 10.94
C PHE A 66 13.12 -16.88 11.56
N GLU A 67 14.06 -15.94 11.54
CA GLU A 67 15.30 -15.97 12.29
C GLU A 67 15.12 -15.06 13.51
N GLN A 68 15.23 -15.66 14.70
CA GLN A 68 15.15 -14.95 15.96
C GLN A 68 16.53 -14.90 16.61
N ASP A 69 16.99 -13.69 16.88
CA ASP A 69 18.17 -13.40 17.70
C ASP A 69 17.76 -12.45 18.83
N LEU A 70 18.56 -12.35 19.89
CA LEU A 70 18.27 -11.75 21.21
C LEU A 70 17.33 -10.52 21.21
N ASN A 71 17.41 -9.64 20.21
CA ASN A 71 16.60 -8.42 20.11
C ASN A 71 15.79 -8.28 18.81
N TYR A 72 15.83 -9.25 17.89
CA TYR A 72 15.26 -9.12 16.55
C TYR A 72 14.56 -10.41 16.09
N CYS A 73 13.46 -10.25 15.36
CA CYS A 73 12.80 -11.31 14.65
C CYS A 73 12.66 -10.89 13.19
N LEU A 74 13.40 -11.56 12.31
CA LEU A 74 13.47 -11.23 10.89
C LEU A 74 12.93 -12.41 10.08
N LEU A 75 12.28 -12.12 8.95
CA LEU A 75 11.96 -13.16 7.98
C LEU A 75 13.26 -13.69 7.37
N ASN A 76 13.44 -15.01 7.32
CA ASN A 76 14.54 -15.62 6.58
C ASN A 76 14.31 -15.51 5.06
N ASP A 77 15.26 -15.98 4.25
CA ASP A 77 15.16 -15.89 2.79
C ASP A 77 13.90 -16.53 2.21
N GLN A 78 13.49 -17.68 2.75
CA GLN A 78 12.30 -18.38 2.28
C GLN A 78 11.02 -17.61 2.66
N GLY A 79 10.94 -17.13 3.90
CA GLY A 79 9.84 -16.30 4.39
C GLY A 79 9.71 -15.00 3.58
N ARG A 80 10.82 -14.33 3.28
CA ARG A 80 10.86 -13.13 2.43
C ARG A 80 10.33 -13.41 1.03
N LYS A 81 10.78 -14.47 0.37
CA LYS A 81 10.32 -14.85 -0.99
C LYS A 81 8.82 -15.13 -1.01
N THR A 82 8.30 -15.90 -0.05
CA THR A 82 6.87 -16.17 0.07
C THR A 82 6.07 -14.89 0.27
N PHE A 83 6.52 -14.03 1.19
CA PHE A 83 5.85 -12.76 1.47
C PHE A 83 5.79 -11.84 0.23
N ILE A 84 6.92 -11.66 -0.46
CA ILE A 84 7.01 -10.80 -1.64
C ILE A 84 6.11 -11.32 -2.77
N LYS A 85 6.17 -12.63 -3.04
CA LYS A 85 5.33 -13.27 -4.07
C LYS A 85 3.84 -13.00 -3.82
N GLU A 86 3.36 -13.27 -2.61
CA GLU A 86 1.94 -13.10 -2.29
C GLU A 86 1.52 -11.62 -2.27
N TYR A 87 2.41 -10.71 -1.87
CA TYR A 87 2.18 -9.28 -1.97
C TYR A 87 2.01 -8.82 -3.42
N ASP A 88 2.90 -9.25 -4.32
CA ASP A 88 2.81 -8.90 -5.74
C ASP A 88 1.55 -9.47 -6.39
N GLU A 89 1.21 -10.72 -6.08
CA GLU A 89 -0.06 -11.31 -6.53
C GLU A 89 -1.26 -10.54 -5.99
N ARG A 90 -1.22 -10.09 -4.73
CA ARG A 90 -2.28 -9.26 -4.15
C ARG A 90 -2.40 -7.91 -4.86
N LEU A 91 -1.30 -7.26 -5.24
CA LEU A 91 -1.35 -6.01 -6.01
C LEU A 91 -1.97 -6.17 -7.41
N LYS A 92 -1.78 -7.34 -8.04
CA LYS A 92 -2.36 -7.67 -9.36
C LYS A 92 -3.85 -7.98 -9.29
N LYS A 93 -4.36 -8.48 -8.16
CA LYS A 93 -5.79 -8.80 -7.99
C LYS A 93 -6.66 -7.58 -8.32
N THR A 94 -7.75 -7.82 -9.04
CA THR A 94 -8.67 -6.79 -9.51
C THR A 94 -10.00 -6.81 -8.77
N ILE A 95 -10.56 -5.63 -8.52
CA ILE A 95 -11.92 -5.45 -8.02
C ILE A 95 -12.78 -4.72 -9.07
N LYS A 96 -14.11 -4.92 -9.06
CA LYS A 96 -15.03 -4.11 -9.87
C LYS A 96 -15.24 -2.76 -9.19
N HIS A 97 -14.68 -1.69 -9.76
CA HIS A 97 -14.82 -0.35 -9.22
C HIS A 97 -16.20 0.22 -9.54
N ARG A 98 -16.98 0.61 -8.52
CA ARG A 98 -18.38 1.04 -8.66
C ARG A 98 -18.52 2.27 -9.57
N GLU A 99 -17.76 3.33 -9.30
CA GLU A 99 -17.87 4.59 -10.06
C GLU A 99 -17.36 4.48 -11.51
N LEU A 100 -16.35 3.64 -11.76
CA LEU A 100 -15.72 3.50 -13.09
C LEU A 100 -16.33 2.36 -13.92
N ASN A 101 -17.22 1.56 -13.31
CA ASN A 101 -17.83 0.35 -13.87
C ASN A 101 -16.86 -0.59 -14.61
N ARG A 102 -15.64 -0.75 -14.10
CA ARG A 102 -14.61 -1.62 -14.70
C ARG A 102 -13.75 -2.30 -13.65
N LYS A 103 -13.01 -3.33 -14.07
CA LYS A 103 -12.02 -4.01 -13.21
C LYS A 103 -10.80 -3.12 -13.02
N VAL A 104 -10.35 -2.97 -11.78
CA VAL A 104 -9.19 -2.17 -11.39
C VAL A 104 -8.34 -2.97 -10.42
N SER A 105 -7.03 -3.08 -10.69
CA SER A 105 -6.10 -3.74 -9.76
C SER A 105 -5.89 -2.92 -8.49
N TYR A 106 -5.50 -3.56 -7.39
CA TYR A 106 -5.15 -2.82 -6.18
C TYR A 106 -4.02 -1.82 -6.41
N ARG A 107 -3.01 -2.16 -7.23
CA ARG A 107 -1.98 -1.20 -7.64
C ARG A 107 -2.60 0.04 -8.31
N ARG A 108 -3.56 -0.16 -9.22
CA ARG A 108 -4.23 0.95 -9.89
C ARG A 108 -5.13 1.76 -8.94
N LEU A 109 -5.72 1.15 -7.91
CA LEU A 109 -6.48 1.88 -6.88
C LEU A 109 -5.61 2.90 -6.16
N ILE A 110 -4.36 2.55 -5.84
CA ILE A 110 -3.40 3.48 -5.23
C ILE A 110 -3.23 4.72 -6.11
N ARG A 111 -3.02 4.54 -7.42
CA ARG A 111 -2.93 5.67 -8.35
C ARG A 111 -4.22 6.48 -8.47
N LEU A 112 -5.38 5.81 -8.41
CA LEU A 112 -6.67 6.50 -8.40
C LEU A 112 -6.83 7.38 -7.15
N GLU A 113 -6.27 6.98 -6.01
CA GLU A 113 -6.26 7.79 -4.80
C GLU A 113 -5.43 9.06 -4.97
N SER A 114 -4.25 8.95 -5.61
CA SER A 114 -3.45 10.11 -6.01
C SER A 114 -4.24 11.05 -6.93
N TYR A 115 -4.98 10.53 -7.91
CA TYR A 115 -5.83 11.38 -8.77
C TYR A 115 -6.98 12.07 -8.02
N LYS A 116 -7.54 11.44 -6.99
CA LYS A 116 -8.56 12.07 -6.14
C LYS A 116 -7.96 13.23 -5.36
N LEU A 117 -6.74 13.06 -4.83
CA LEU A 117 -6.02 14.15 -4.18
C LEU A 117 -5.73 15.31 -5.15
N ILE A 118 -5.24 15.01 -6.36
CA ILE A 118 -5.01 16.05 -7.39
C ILE A 118 -6.30 16.84 -7.68
N LYS A 119 -7.44 16.16 -7.84
CA LYS A 119 -8.73 16.83 -8.09
C LYS A 119 -9.15 17.74 -6.94
N HIS A 120 -8.84 17.37 -5.70
CA HIS A 120 -9.09 18.18 -4.53
C HIS A 120 -8.20 19.42 -4.48
N LEU A 121 -6.91 19.29 -4.78
CA LEU A 121 -5.98 20.42 -4.85
C LEU A 121 -6.35 21.42 -5.95
N LEU A 122 -6.93 20.94 -7.05
CA LEU A 122 -7.45 21.78 -8.13
C LEU A 122 -8.86 22.34 -7.87
N VAL A 123 -9.43 22.12 -6.67
CA VAL A 123 -10.77 22.57 -6.28
C VAL A 123 -11.89 22.04 -7.19
N THR A 124 -11.62 20.93 -7.91
CA THR A 124 -12.58 20.34 -8.85
C THR A 124 -13.53 19.35 -8.17
N LYS A 125 -13.07 18.65 -7.13
CA LYS A 125 -13.86 17.68 -6.37
C LYS A 125 -13.26 17.51 -4.97
N GLU A 126 -14.09 17.54 -3.94
CA GLU A 126 -13.66 17.26 -2.57
C GLU A 126 -13.04 15.86 -2.44
N TYR A 127 -11.92 15.76 -1.73
CA TYR A 127 -11.27 14.48 -1.46
C TYR A 127 -12.11 13.65 -0.49
N LYS A 128 -12.50 12.45 -0.92
CA LYS A 128 -13.11 11.44 -0.06
C LYS A 128 -12.21 10.21 -0.09
N PRO A 129 -11.67 9.70 1.02
CA PRO A 129 -10.71 8.59 0.99
C PRO A 129 -11.35 7.31 0.43
N PHE A 130 -10.53 6.42 -0.13
CA PHE A 130 -11.00 5.09 -0.53
C PHE A 130 -11.47 4.31 0.71
N VAL A 131 -12.75 3.91 0.70
CA VAL A 131 -13.32 3.00 1.70
C VAL A 131 -13.70 1.71 1.00
N MET A 132 -13.22 0.60 1.55
CA MET A 132 -13.51 -0.72 1.03
C MET A 132 -14.99 -1.08 1.28
N TRP A 133 -15.70 -1.61 0.29
CA TRP A 133 -17.17 -1.80 0.32
C TRP A 133 -17.63 -3.27 0.22
N TRP A 134 -16.75 -4.23 0.48
CA TRP A 134 -17.01 -5.66 0.35
C TRP A 134 -16.41 -6.48 1.50
#